data_AF-A0A7C4YSN7-F1
#
_entry.id   AF-A0A7C4YSN7-F1
#
_cell.length_a   1.000
_cell.length_b   1.000
_cell.length_c   1.000
_cell.angle_alpha   90.00
_cell.angle_beta   90.00
_cell.angle_gamma   90.00
#
_symmetry.space_group_name_H-M   'P 1'
#
loop_
_entity.id
_entity.type
_entity.pdbx_description
1 polymer ?
#
loop_
_entity_poly.entity_id
_entity_poly.type
_entity_poly.pdbx_seq_one_letter_code
_entity_poly.pdbx_strand_id
1 'polypeptide(L)'
;MKRQVLRMAAVLLLAVLLGSLLIGTAVAQGSTKRVGLVVRFGDGTQHLEVVTVPANATALDVLNASALDVETKDYGGGFVALCRINAFGCPANDCFCQAESWAFWLLNASGTDWDMAPTGIAAYTPADREVIGFSWTGWDASWNPLVKPPVYTFEQLQPPAEVPEPATLALLGSGLLALGGYVGLRRRAR
;
A
#
# COMPACT_ATOMS: atom_id res chain seq x y z
N MET A 1 -1.44 -40.53 50.98
CA MET A 1 -1.54 -39.05 50.89
C MET A 1 -0.37 -38.40 50.13
N LYS A 2 0.90 -38.51 50.54
CA LYS A 2 2.06 -37.86 49.83
C LYS A 2 2.16 -38.14 48.31
N ARG A 3 1.87 -39.38 47.86
CA ARG A 3 1.91 -39.74 46.42
C ARG A 3 0.76 -39.14 45.60
N GLN A 4 -0.37 -38.81 46.21
CA GLN A 4 -1.51 -38.19 45.52
C GLN A 4 -1.29 -36.68 45.36
N VAL A 5 -0.69 -36.03 46.36
CA VAL A 5 -0.30 -34.61 46.29
C VAL A 5 0.75 -34.38 45.20
N LEU A 6 1.74 -35.28 45.07
CA LEU A 6 2.75 -35.20 44.00
C LEU A 6 2.15 -35.35 42.59
N ARG A 7 1.16 -36.23 42.43
CA ARG A 7 0.47 -36.45 41.16
C ARG A 7 -0.39 -35.26 40.76
N MET A 8 -1.11 -34.65 41.69
CA MET A 8 -1.89 -33.43 41.43
C MET A 8 -1.00 -32.25 41.07
N ALA A 9 0.14 -32.08 41.77
CA ALA A 9 1.09 -31.02 41.47
C ALA A 9 1.71 -31.16 40.06
N ALA A 10 2.04 -32.39 39.66
CA ALA A 10 2.58 -32.67 38.32
C ALA A 10 1.54 -32.40 37.21
N VAL A 11 0.26 -32.75 37.42
CA VAL A 11 -0.82 -32.47 36.47
C VAL A 11 -1.09 -30.97 36.34
N LEU A 12 -1.07 -30.23 37.45
CA LEU A 12 -1.21 -28.77 37.45
C LEU A 12 -0.05 -28.08 36.71
N LEU A 13 1.19 -28.50 36.95
CA LEU A 13 2.36 -27.99 36.24
C LEU A 13 2.30 -28.29 34.74
N LEU A 14 1.87 -29.49 34.36
CA LEU A 14 1.73 -29.87 32.96
C LEU A 14 0.61 -29.08 32.27
N ALA A 15 -0.51 -28.84 32.95
CA ALA A 15 -1.62 -28.03 32.44
C ALA A 15 -1.23 -26.55 32.26
N VAL A 16 -0.42 -26.00 33.16
CA VAL A 16 0.12 -24.63 33.03
C VAL A 16 1.10 -24.53 31.86
N LEU A 17 1.99 -25.53 31.69
CA LEU A 17 2.93 -25.58 30.57
C LEU A 17 2.22 -25.74 29.21
N LEU A 18 1.17 -26.57 29.14
CA LEU A 18 0.34 -26.71 27.93
C LEU A 18 -0.48 -25.45 27.63
N GLY A 19 -0.92 -24.72 28.66
CA GLY A 19 -1.64 -23.45 28.50
C GLY A 19 -0.78 -22.33 27.90
N SER A 20 0.53 -22.31 28.20
CA SER A 20 1.44 -21.27 27.66
C SER A 20 1.71 -21.36 26.15
N LEU A 21 1.44 -22.51 25.50
CA LEU A 21 1.60 -22.63 24.04
C LEU A 21 0.44 -22.02 23.23
N LEU A 22 -0.66 -21.63 23.88
CA LEU A 22 -1.84 -21.08 23.21
C LEU A 22 -1.90 -19.54 23.20
N ILE A 23 -0.91 -18.87 23.80
CA ILE A 23 -0.78 -17.41 23.72
C ILE A 23 -0.18 -17.11 22.35
N GLY A 24 -1.04 -17.02 21.33
CA GLY A 24 -0.65 -16.54 20.02
C GLY A 24 0.08 -15.21 20.16
N THR A 25 1.24 -15.09 19.52
CA THR A 25 1.94 -13.82 19.38
C THR A 25 1.03 -12.87 18.61
N ALA A 26 0.33 -11.98 19.32
CA ALA A 26 -0.25 -10.80 18.72
C ALA A 26 0.92 -9.97 18.18
N VAL A 27 1.24 -10.17 16.90
CA VAL A 27 2.12 -9.25 16.17
C VAL A 27 1.47 -7.88 16.30
N ALA A 28 2.16 -6.96 16.97
CA ALA A 28 1.77 -5.57 16.99
C ALA A 28 1.70 -5.10 15.53
N GLN A 29 0.48 -5.01 14.98
CA GLN A 29 0.28 -4.40 13.68
C GLN A 29 0.58 -2.92 13.86
N GLY A 30 1.80 -2.51 13.50
CA GLY A 30 2.15 -1.10 13.42
C GLY A 30 1.12 -0.38 12.55
N SER A 31 0.83 0.89 12.86
CA SER A 31 -0.08 1.68 12.03
C SER A 31 0.42 1.73 10.59
N THR A 32 -0.50 1.64 9.64
CA THR A 32 -0.22 1.76 8.21
C THR A 32 -0.82 3.05 7.66
N LYS A 33 -0.34 3.44 6.49
CA LYS A 33 -0.89 4.51 5.65
C LYS A 33 -0.99 4.03 4.21
N ARG A 34 -1.81 4.71 3.42
CA ARG A 34 -1.97 4.49 1.99
C ARG A 34 -1.48 5.70 1.23
N VAL A 35 -0.66 5.49 0.20
CA VAL A 35 -0.08 6.57 -0.60
C VAL A 35 -0.44 6.34 -2.06
N GLY A 36 -0.92 7.38 -2.74
CA GLY A 36 -1.12 7.36 -4.18
C GLY A 36 0.24 7.52 -4.89
N LEU A 37 0.52 6.63 -5.83
CA LEU A 37 1.75 6.62 -6.61
C LEU A 37 1.40 6.82 -8.09
N VAL A 38 1.98 7.87 -8.68
CA VAL A 38 1.87 8.19 -10.11
C VAL A 38 3.25 8.18 -10.72
N VAL A 39 3.51 7.28 -11.67
CA VAL A 39 4.78 7.27 -12.43
C VAL A 39 4.48 7.52 -13.89
N ARG A 40 5.19 8.47 -14.51
CA ARG A 40 5.20 8.71 -15.95
C ARG A 40 6.54 8.28 -16.53
N PHE A 41 6.53 7.26 -17.37
CA PHE A 41 7.72 6.74 -18.03
C PHE A 41 8.17 7.63 -19.21
N GLY A 42 9.36 7.33 -19.75
CA GLY A 42 9.96 8.11 -20.84
C GLY A 42 9.16 8.09 -22.14
N ASP A 43 8.43 7.00 -22.40
CA ASP A 43 7.52 6.86 -23.55
C ASP A 43 6.14 7.50 -23.32
N GLY A 44 5.91 8.09 -22.15
CA GLY A 44 4.65 8.70 -21.76
C GLY A 44 3.61 7.74 -21.18
N THR A 45 3.88 6.43 -21.15
CA THR A 45 3.04 5.47 -20.42
C THR A 45 3.10 5.73 -18.92
N GLN A 46 2.12 5.17 -18.19
CA GLN A 46 1.89 5.50 -16.80
C GLN A 46 1.72 4.26 -15.94
N HIS A 47 2.19 4.34 -14.69
CA HIS A 47 1.83 3.42 -13.61
C HIS A 47 1.08 4.19 -12.54
N LEU A 48 -0.08 3.67 -12.15
CA LEU A 48 -1.00 4.28 -11.18
C LEU A 48 -1.33 3.24 -10.12
N GLU A 49 -1.05 3.54 -8.87
CA GLU A 49 -1.24 2.58 -7.77
C GLU A 49 -1.56 3.29 -6.46
N VAL A 50 -2.33 2.63 -5.59
CA VAL A 50 -2.40 3.00 -4.17
C VAL A 50 -1.63 1.96 -3.36
N VAL A 51 -0.51 2.37 -2.79
CA VAL A 51 0.39 1.47 -2.04
C VAL A 51 0.09 1.59 -0.55
N THR A 52 -0.02 0.45 0.14
CA THR A 52 -0.17 0.41 1.61
C THR A 52 1.18 0.12 2.25
N VAL A 53 1.62 1.00 3.17
CA VAL A 53 2.95 0.94 3.80
C VAL A 53 2.85 1.27 5.31
N PRO A 54 3.87 0.97 6.13
CA PRO A 54 3.93 1.46 7.51
C PRO A 54 3.79 2.99 7.61
N ALA A 55 3.24 3.50 8.72
CA ALA A 55 2.96 4.94 8.86
C ALA A 55 4.22 5.83 8.75
N ASN A 56 5.38 5.32 9.17
CA ASN A 56 6.66 6.01 9.09
C ASN A 56 7.44 5.75 7.78
N ALA A 57 6.86 5.02 6.83
CA ALA A 57 7.50 4.68 5.57
C ALA A 57 7.80 5.91 4.70
N THR A 58 8.96 5.90 4.06
CA THR A 58 9.43 6.95 3.15
C THR A 58 8.85 6.77 1.74
N ALA A 59 9.09 7.73 0.84
CA ALA A 59 8.73 7.59 -0.57
C ALA A 59 9.50 6.45 -1.26
N LEU A 60 10.73 6.16 -0.82
CA LEU A 60 11.47 4.98 -1.27
C LEU A 60 10.79 3.67 -0.83
N ASP A 61 10.28 3.62 0.41
CA ASP A 61 9.54 2.45 0.88
C ASP A 61 8.23 2.24 0.09
N VAL A 62 7.57 3.34 -0.31
CA VAL A 62 6.39 3.29 -1.20
C VAL A 62 6.76 2.71 -2.57
N LEU A 63 7.86 3.15 -3.17
CA LEU A 63 8.36 2.59 -4.43
C LEU A 63 8.68 1.10 -4.30
N ASN A 64 9.40 0.70 -3.25
CA ASN A 64 9.79 -0.69 -3.02
C ASN A 64 8.60 -1.63 -2.71
N ALA A 65 7.51 -1.09 -2.16
CA ALA A 65 6.29 -1.85 -1.87
C ALA A 65 5.28 -1.88 -3.04
N SER A 66 5.53 -1.10 -4.10
CA SER A 66 4.67 -1.04 -5.29
C SER A 66 4.88 -2.26 -6.20
N ALA A 67 4.08 -2.36 -7.27
CA ALA A 67 4.24 -3.38 -8.30
C ALA A 67 5.41 -3.12 -9.29
N LEU A 68 6.24 -2.11 -9.04
CA LEU A 68 7.33 -1.68 -9.91
C LEU A 68 8.64 -2.44 -9.60
N ASP A 69 9.45 -2.70 -10.63
CA ASP A 69 10.86 -3.08 -10.47
C ASP A 69 11.70 -1.82 -10.26
N VAL A 70 12.19 -1.60 -9.04
CA VAL A 70 12.87 -0.36 -8.63
C VAL A 70 14.35 -0.65 -8.39
N GLU A 71 15.21 0.15 -9.03
CA GLU A 71 16.65 0.10 -8.84
C GLU A 71 17.16 1.45 -8.34
N THR A 72 17.90 1.42 -7.23
CA THR A 72 18.45 2.62 -6.60
C THR A 72 19.95 2.49 -6.35
N LYS A 73 20.61 3.64 -6.23
CA LYS A 73 22.00 3.73 -5.77
C LYS A 73 22.08 4.58 -4.52
N ASP A 74 22.56 3.98 -3.43
CA ASP A 74 22.99 4.72 -2.24
C ASP A 74 24.44 5.21 -2.45
N TYR A 75 24.63 6.53 -2.31
CA TYR A 75 25.93 7.19 -2.38
C TYR A 75 26.46 7.58 -0.98
N GLY A 76 25.75 7.23 0.09
CA GLY A 76 26.05 7.59 1.46
C GLY A 76 25.45 8.93 1.87
N GLY A 77 25.53 9.24 3.18
CA GLY A 77 25.05 10.51 3.73
C GLY A 77 23.54 10.75 3.59
N GLY A 78 22.76 9.70 3.34
CA GLY A 78 21.31 9.79 3.10
C GLY A 78 20.93 10.14 1.67
N PHE A 79 21.89 10.20 0.73
CA PHE A 79 21.62 10.41 -0.70
C PHE A 79 21.40 9.07 -1.41
N VAL A 80 20.12 8.75 -1.64
CA VAL A 80 19.69 7.61 -2.45
C VAL A 80 19.08 8.12 -3.75
N ALA A 81 19.67 7.73 -4.87
CA ALA A 81 19.19 8.07 -6.21
C ALA A 81 18.28 6.95 -6.76
N LEU A 82 17.18 7.35 -7.41
CA LEU A 82 16.34 6.46 -8.20
C LEU A 82 16.95 6.32 -9.60
N CYS A 83 17.47 5.14 -9.92
CA CYS A 83 18.21 4.92 -11.16
C CYS A 83 17.31 4.35 -12.24
N ARG A 84 16.49 3.35 -11.89
CA ARG A 84 15.62 2.64 -12.84
C ARG A 84 14.27 2.32 -12.20
N ILE A 85 13.22 2.42 -13.01
CA ILE A 85 11.91 1.86 -12.74
C ILE A 85 11.50 1.04 -13.96
N ASN A 86 11.24 -0.25 -13.78
CA ASN A 86 10.97 -1.20 -14.87
C ASN A 86 12.06 -1.10 -15.96
N ALA A 87 11.68 -0.89 -17.21
CA ALA A 87 12.62 -0.77 -18.32
C ALA A 87 13.24 0.64 -18.49
N PHE A 88 12.85 1.62 -17.65
CA PHE A 88 13.21 3.02 -17.84
C PHE A 88 14.24 3.50 -16.82
N GLY A 89 15.34 4.05 -17.32
CA GLY A 89 16.39 4.65 -16.52
C GLY A 89 17.76 4.04 -16.80
N CYS A 90 18.67 4.21 -15.84
CA CYS A 90 20.04 3.74 -15.91
C CYS A 90 20.32 2.66 -14.86
N PRO A 91 21.28 1.76 -15.09
CA PRO A 91 21.70 0.79 -14.09
C PRO A 91 22.35 1.47 -12.87
N ALA A 92 22.26 0.88 -11.68
CA ALA A 92 22.75 1.49 -10.44
C ALA A 92 24.27 1.73 -10.38
N ASN A 93 25.05 1.02 -11.19
CA ASN A 93 26.49 1.26 -11.30
C ASN A 93 26.83 2.53 -12.11
N ASP A 94 25.88 3.06 -12.86
CA ASP A 94 25.98 4.31 -13.61
C ASP A 94 24.60 5.02 -13.66
N CYS A 95 24.10 5.41 -12.49
CA CYS A 95 22.73 5.91 -12.28
C CYS A 95 22.36 7.14 -13.15
N PHE A 96 23.37 7.84 -13.67
CA PHE A 96 23.25 9.05 -14.49
C PHE A 96 23.95 8.87 -15.84
N CYS A 97 23.75 7.70 -16.45
CA CYS A 97 24.33 7.30 -17.75
C CYS A 97 23.87 8.15 -18.95
N GLN A 98 22.86 9.01 -18.77
CA GLN A 98 22.29 9.88 -19.80
C GLN A 98 21.80 11.21 -19.19
N ALA A 99 21.35 12.13 -20.05
CA ALA A 99 20.95 13.48 -19.62
C ALA A 99 19.65 13.50 -18.83
N GLU A 100 18.76 12.54 -19.08
CA GLU A 100 17.52 12.35 -18.34
C GLU A 100 17.76 11.61 -17.03
N SER A 101 16.93 11.92 -16.04
CA SER A 101 16.87 11.20 -14.77
C SER A 101 15.45 11.23 -14.18
N TRP A 102 15.25 10.53 -13.06
CA TRP A 102 13.96 10.53 -12.38
C TRP A 102 13.78 11.79 -11.53
N ALA A 103 12.75 12.57 -11.83
CA ALA A 103 12.28 13.67 -10.98
C ALA A 103 11.22 13.17 -9.99
N PHE A 104 11.29 13.67 -8.76
CA PHE A 104 10.36 13.36 -7.68
C PHE A 104 9.45 14.57 -7.40
N TRP A 105 8.15 14.30 -7.35
CA TRP A 105 7.10 15.30 -7.29
C TRP A 105 6.14 15.03 -6.13
N LEU A 106 5.65 16.10 -5.54
CA LEU A 106 4.58 16.10 -4.55
C LEU A 106 3.36 16.78 -5.18
N LEU A 107 2.19 16.14 -5.10
CA LEU A 107 0.98 16.78 -5.58
C LEU A 107 0.71 18.00 -4.71
N ASN A 108 0.53 19.16 -5.34
CA ASN A 108 0.38 20.41 -4.61
C ASN A 108 -0.90 20.42 -3.77
N ALA A 109 -1.00 21.37 -2.83
CA ALA A 109 -2.13 21.43 -1.90
C ALA A 109 -3.50 21.61 -2.58
N SER A 110 -3.56 22.17 -3.79
CA SER A 110 -4.80 22.29 -4.55
C SER A 110 -5.19 21.00 -5.29
N GLY A 111 -4.27 20.03 -5.41
CA GLY A 111 -4.49 18.79 -6.14
C GLY A 111 -4.54 18.99 -7.67
N THR A 112 -3.96 20.08 -8.19
CA THR A 112 -4.09 20.48 -9.61
C THR A 112 -2.77 20.60 -10.34
N ASP A 113 -1.64 20.58 -9.63
CA ASP A 113 -0.30 20.61 -10.22
C ASP A 113 0.71 19.93 -9.29
N TRP A 114 1.96 19.81 -9.73
CA TRP A 114 3.06 19.19 -9.01
C TRP A 114 4.10 20.22 -8.57
N ASP A 115 4.51 20.09 -7.32
CA ASP A 115 5.69 20.74 -6.76
C ASP A 115 6.85 19.76 -6.78
N MET A 116 8.05 20.22 -7.13
CA MET A 116 9.24 19.38 -7.00
C MET A 116 9.46 19.07 -5.52
N ALA A 117 9.74 17.81 -5.20
CA ALA A 117 10.03 17.43 -3.84
C ALA A 117 11.30 18.13 -3.33
N PRO A 118 11.27 18.77 -2.15
CA PRO A 118 12.41 19.49 -1.59
C PRO A 118 13.48 18.56 -1.00
N THR A 119 13.16 17.27 -0.85
CA THR A 119 14.04 16.25 -0.28
C THR A 119 14.01 14.98 -1.13
N GLY A 120 15.04 14.14 -0.97
CA GLY A 120 15.13 12.86 -1.67
C GLY A 120 14.13 11.82 -1.16
N ILE A 121 13.88 10.80 -1.98
CA ILE A 121 12.89 9.75 -1.72
C ILE A 121 13.12 8.95 -0.44
N ALA A 122 14.37 8.81 0.00
CA ALA A 122 14.73 8.10 1.22
C ALA A 122 14.56 8.94 2.50
N ALA A 123 14.28 10.25 2.36
CA ALA A 123 14.09 11.17 3.47
C ALA A 123 12.65 11.72 3.57
N TYR A 124 11.90 11.70 2.47
CA TYR A 124 10.52 12.17 2.46
C TYR A 124 9.56 11.10 2.97
N THR A 125 8.71 11.45 3.94
CA THR A 125 7.70 10.57 4.53
C THR A 125 6.31 11.11 4.15
N PRO A 126 5.63 10.53 3.14
CA PRO A 126 4.31 11.02 2.72
C PRO A 126 3.27 10.88 3.85
N ALA A 127 2.29 11.78 3.89
CA ALA A 127 1.12 11.64 4.74
C ALA A 127 0.19 10.51 4.24
N ASP A 128 -0.73 10.08 5.10
CA ASP A 128 -1.80 9.19 4.66
C ASP A 128 -2.66 9.87 3.60
N ARG A 129 -2.95 9.11 2.54
CA ARG A 129 -3.67 9.53 1.33
C ARG A 129 -2.98 10.61 0.49
N GLU A 130 -1.72 10.92 0.78
CA GLU A 130 -0.95 11.80 -0.10
C GLU A 130 -0.70 11.13 -1.45
N VAL A 131 -0.58 11.94 -2.51
CA VAL A 131 -0.18 11.47 -3.83
C VAL A 131 1.22 11.98 -4.15
N ILE A 132 2.11 11.05 -4.44
CA ILE A 132 3.47 11.33 -4.89
C ILE A 132 3.66 10.92 -6.36
N GLY A 133 4.56 11.62 -7.04
CA GLY A 133 4.76 11.51 -8.48
C GLY A 133 6.21 11.28 -8.86
N PHE A 134 6.43 10.54 -9.95
CA PHE A 134 7.74 10.37 -10.58
C PHE A 134 7.64 10.56 -12.08
N SER A 135 8.63 11.22 -12.68
CA SER A 135 8.74 11.31 -14.14
C SER A 135 10.16 11.11 -14.61
N TRP A 136 10.32 10.34 -15.69
CA TRP A 136 11.57 10.30 -16.43
C TRP A 136 11.67 11.56 -17.30
N THR A 137 12.68 12.39 -17.06
CA THR A 137 12.73 13.75 -17.61
C THR A 137 14.14 14.26 -17.82
N GLY A 138 14.30 15.13 -18.82
CA GLY A 138 15.46 16.03 -18.91
C GLY A 138 15.32 17.23 -17.97
N TRP A 139 16.34 18.08 -17.99
CA TRP A 139 16.49 19.23 -17.09
C TRP A 139 16.78 20.49 -17.91
N ASP A 140 16.23 21.64 -17.48
CA ASP A 140 16.60 22.94 -18.04
C ASP A 140 17.94 23.46 -17.47
N ALA A 141 18.38 24.63 -17.94
CA ALA A 141 19.62 25.27 -17.49
C ALA A 141 19.63 25.67 -16.01
N SER A 142 18.46 25.69 -15.35
CA SER A 142 18.28 25.99 -13.94
C SER A 142 18.00 24.74 -13.10
N TRP A 143 18.20 23.54 -13.66
CA TRP A 143 17.94 22.25 -13.02
C TRP A 143 16.47 22.03 -12.65
N ASN A 144 15.54 22.61 -13.43
CA ASN A 144 14.13 22.24 -13.34
C ASN A 144 13.84 21.08 -14.30
N PRO A 145 13.12 20.05 -13.84
CA PRO A 145 12.70 18.95 -14.67
C PRO A 145 11.62 19.41 -15.64
N LEU A 146 11.81 19.04 -16.90
CA LEU A 146 11.00 19.50 -18.02
C LEU A 146 9.62 18.84 -18.10
N VAL A 147 9.46 17.66 -17.49
CA VAL A 147 8.27 16.84 -17.63
C VAL A 147 7.68 16.52 -16.27
N LYS A 148 6.41 16.89 -16.07
CA LYS A 148 5.60 16.48 -14.91
C LYS A 148 4.80 15.22 -15.22
N PRO A 149 4.51 14.36 -14.22
CA PRO A 149 3.49 13.34 -14.37
C PRO A 149 2.10 13.98 -14.56
N PRO A 150 1.13 13.27 -15.15
CA PRO A 150 -0.27 13.69 -15.14
C PRO A 150 -0.81 13.79 -13.70
N VAL A 151 -1.80 14.64 -13.48
CA VAL A 151 -2.40 14.84 -12.16
C VAL A 151 -3.49 13.79 -11.91
N TYR A 152 -3.35 13.05 -10.81
CA TYR A 152 -4.39 12.19 -10.25
C TYR A 152 -4.53 12.50 -8.75
N THR A 153 -5.76 12.67 -8.30
CA THR A 153 -6.10 12.71 -6.88
C THR A 153 -6.07 11.30 -6.29
N PHE A 154 -5.95 11.19 -4.97
CA PHE A 154 -5.94 9.89 -4.31
C PHE A 154 -7.21 9.09 -4.60
N GLU A 155 -8.37 9.75 -4.62
CA GLU A 155 -9.67 9.16 -4.91
C GLU A 155 -9.74 8.57 -6.32
N GLN A 156 -9.13 9.24 -7.31
CA GLN A 156 -9.07 8.74 -8.69
C GLN A 156 -8.18 7.52 -8.85
N LEU A 157 -7.19 7.33 -7.98
CA LEU A 157 -6.30 6.17 -7.99
C LEU A 157 -6.93 4.94 -7.31
N GLN A 158 -8.02 5.12 -6.56
CA GLN A 158 -8.70 3.99 -5.94
C GLN A 158 -9.45 3.16 -6.99
N PRO A 159 -9.48 1.82 -6.86
CA PRO A 159 -10.40 1.02 -7.64
C PRO A 159 -11.84 1.52 -7.41
N PRO A 160 -12.70 1.53 -8.45
CA PRO A 160 -14.11 1.85 -8.29
C PRO A 160 -14.70 1.01 -7.17
N ALA A 161 -15.50 1.63 -6.30
CA ALA A 161 -16.23 0.86 -5.29
C ALA A 161 -17.03 -0.24 -6.00
N GLU A 162 -16.79 -1.51 -5.65
CA GLU A 162 -17.60 -2.62 -6.14
C GLU A 162 -19.04 -2.39 -5.68
N VAL A 163 -19.87 -1.87 -6.58
CA VAL A 163 -21.31 -1.81 -6.36
C VAL A 163 -21.79 -3.26 -6.46
N PRO A 164 -22.32 -3.86 -5.38
CA PRO A 164 -22.83 -5.23 -5.46
C PRO A 164 -23.89 -5.28 -6.57
N GLU A 165 -23.65 -6.13 -7.57
CA GLU A 165 -24.57 -6.26 -8.70
C GLU A 165 -26.00 -6.53 -8.20
N PRO A 166 -27.04 -6.03 -8.89
CA PRO A 166 -28.43 -6.17 -8.46
C PRO A 166 -28.86 -7.63 -8.25
N ALA A 167 -28.16 -8.60 -8.86
CA ALA A 167 -28.36 -10.03 -8.61
C ALA A 167 -28.10 -10.43 -7.14
N THR A 168 -27.11 -9.84 -6.47
CA THR A 168 -26.81 -10.08 -5.05
C THR A 168 -27.90 -9.52 -4.14
N LEU A 169 -28.46 -8.35 -4.49
CA LEU A 169 -29.62 -7.78 -3.80
C LEU A 169 -30.90 -8.61 -4.03
N ALA A 170 -31.09 -9.14 -5.23
CA ALA A 170 -32.23 -10.02 -5.55
C ALA A 170 -32.15 -11.38 -4.83
N LEU A 171 -30.94 -11.94 -4.66
CA LEU A 171 -30.70 -13.17 -3.89
C LEU A 171 -30.96 -12.98 -2.39
N LEU A 172 -30.56 -11.84 -1.82
CA LEU A 172 -30.88 -11.49 -0.42
C LEU A 172 -32.39 -11.21 -0.22
N GLY A 173 -33.05 -10.57 -1.19
CA GLY A 173 -34.49 -10.28 -1.13
C GLY A 173 -35.40 -11.51 -1.29
N SER A 174 -35.01 -12.47 -2.13
CA SER A 174 -35.80 -13.69 -2.38
C SER A 174 -35.79 -14.69 -1.22
N GLY A 175 -34.71 -14.74 -0.42
CA GLY A 175 -34.65 -15.55 0.80
C GLY A 175 -35.70 -15.16 1.86
N LEU A 176 -36.02 -13.86 1.98
CA LEU A 176 -37.03 -13.37 2.92
C LEU A 176 -38.47 -13.70 2.49
N LEU A 177 -38.74 -13.73 1.18
CA LEU A 177 -40.07 -14.09 0.66
C LEU A 177 -40.36 -15.60 0.79
N ALA A 178 -39.35 -16.46 0.63
CA ALA A 178 -39.49 -17.90 0.82
C ALA A 178 -39.83 -18.29 2.27
N LEU A 179 -39.26 -17.59 3.25
CA LEU A 179 -39.57 -17.77 4.67
C LEU A 179 -41.00 -17.30 5.03
N GLY A 180 -41.45 -16.18 4.46
CA GLY A 180 -42.82 -15.69 4.66
C GLY A 180 -43.89 -16.65 4.11
N GLY A 181 -43.66 -17.22 2.93
CA GLY A 181 -44.56 -18.22 2.33
C GLY A 181 -44.64 -19.51 3.14
N TYR A 182 -43.52 -19.99 3.68
CA TYR A 182 -43.46 -21.23 4.46
C TYR A 182 -44.22 -21.13 5.79
N VAL A 183 -44.18 -19.98 6.48
CA VAL A 183 -44.93 -19.76 7.73
C VAL A 183 -46.44 -19.62 7.48
N GLY A 184 -46.84 -19.02 6.35
CA GLY A 184 -48.26 -18.87 5.98
C GLY A 184 -48.95 -20.21 5.67
N LEU A 185 -48.26 -21.12 4.96
CA LEU A 185 -48.80 -22.44 4.61
C LEU A 185 -48.98 -23.34 5.84
N ARG A 186 -48.09 -23.27 6.83
CA ARG A 186 -48.17 -24.08 8.05
C ARG A 186 -49.34 -23.72 8.97
N ARG A 187 -49.85 -22.48 8.90
CA ARG A 187 -51.00 -22.03 9.71
C ARG A 187 -52.36 -22.44 9.13
N ARG A 188 -52.44 -22.77 7.83
CA ARG A 188 -53.68 -23.23 7.18
C ARG A 188 -53.90 -24.74 7.24
N ALA A 189 -52.88 -25.51 7.66
CA ALA A 189 -52.93 -26.96 7.77
C ALA A 189 -53.24 -27.45 9.20
N ARG A 190 -53.81 -26.60 10.06
CA ARG A 190 -54.31 -26.94 11.40
C ARG A 190 -55.78 -26.57 11.52
#